data_AF-A0A448WLJ0-F1
#
_entry.id   AF-A0A448WLJ0-F1
#
_cell.length_a   1.000
_cell.length_b   1.000
_cell.length_c   1.000
_cell.angle_alpha   90.00
_cell.angle_beta   90.00
_cell.angle_gamma   90.00
#
_symmetry.space_group_name_H-M   'P 1'
#
loop_
_entity.id
_entity.type
_entity.pdbx_description
1 polymer ?
#
loop_
_entity_poly.entity_id
_entity_poly.type
_entity_poly.pdbx_seq_one_letter_code
_entity_poly.pdbx_strand_id
1 'polypeptide(L)'
;MLSTRKIKQYMRGQESLIGSHFVSPQQRPYLCCIFVTRCPWYKFHSGTFHMVPFLLSLSSYTKDQAQRILLSIAPYEADSKRFANFVDLLLTVNWPIFEEAIINGVVAPDDEWGHWRHAQPILKRSLSTLYMRLQPLSGVASDVKGESLFGERFNFQTSLNLELPYYSRFLLIASYLASYNPRSADKKFFEKV
;
A
#
# COMPACT_ATOMS: atom_id res chain seq x y z
N MET A 1 8.70 -8.17 -14.81
CA MET A 1 9.77 -8.98 -14.18
C MET A 1 10.39 -9.88 -15.24
N LEU A 2 11.71 -9.75 -15.51
CA LEU A 2 12.38 -10.71 -16.39
C LEU A 2 12.43 -12.08 -15.71
N SER A 3 12.02 -13.12 -16.42
CA SER A 3 12.15 -14.51 -15.97
C SER A 3 13.62 -14.81 -15.63
N THR A 4 13.87 -15.52 -14.54
CA THR A 4 15.20 -16.04 -14.14
C THR A 4 15.93 -16.73 -15.29
N ARG A 5 15.20 -17.31 -16.26
CA ARG A 5 15.77 -17.87 -17.50
C ARG A 5 16.41 -16.82 -18.40
N LYS A 6 15.77 -15.66 -18.60
CA LYS A 6 16.31 -14.56 -19.41
C LYS A 6 17.52 -13.91 -18.73
N ILE A 7 17.52 -13.83 -17.41
CA ILE A 7 18.68 -13.33 -16.64
C ILE A 7 19.85 -14.31 -16.76
N LYS A 8 19.62 -15.63 -16.63
CA LYS A 8 20.68 -16.64 -16.85
C LYS A 8 21.23 -16.61 -18.28
N GLN A 9 20.38 -16.39 -19.29
CA GLN A 9 20.82 -16.22 -20.68
C GLN A 9 21.64 -14.94 -20.87
N TYR A 10 21.24 -13.82 -20.24
CA TYR A 10 22.00 -12.57 -20.26
C TYR A 10 23.35 -12.73 -19.57
N MET A 11 23.42 -13.37 -18.39
CA MET A 11 24.67 -13.65 -17.70
C MET A 11 25.60 -14.53 -18.54
N ARG A 12 25.06 -15.58 -19.18
CA ARG A 12 25.83 -16.43 -20.11
C ARG A 12 26.35 -15.67 -21.34
N GLY A 13 25.56 -14.73 -21.87
CA GLY A 13 25.97 -13.87 -22.99
C GLY A 13 26.99 -12.79 -22.59
N GLN A 14 26.93 -12.29 -21.36
CA GLN A 14 27.96 -11.42 -20.80
C GLN A 14 29.24 -12.21 -20.50
N GLU A 15 29.16 -13.46 -20.06
CA GLU A 15 30.32 -14.34 -19.85
C GLU A 15 31.10 -14.60 -21.16
N SER A 16 30.42 -14.76 -22.31
CA SER A 16 31.11 -14.91 -23.60
C SER A 16 31.77 -13.61 -24.09
N LEU A 17 31.20 -12.45 -23.74
CA LEU A 17 31.82 -11.13 -24.01
C LEU A 17 32.99 -10.87 -23.06
N ILE A 18 32.85 -11.20 -21.77
CA ILE A 18 33.90 -11.03 -20.75
C ILE A 18 35.07 -11.98 -21.00
N GLY A 19 34.80 -13.22 -21.44
CA GLY A 19 35.83 -14.21 -21.78
C GLY A 19 36.65 -13.87 -23.03
N SER A 20 36.06 -13.21 -24.03
CA SER A 20 36.77 -12.80 -25.25
C SER A 20 37.61 -11.52 -25.07
N HIS A 21 37.28 -10.67 -24.10
CA HIS A 21 38.07 -9.48 -23.76
C HIS A 21 39.25 -9.74 -22.79
N PHE A 22 39.45 -10.98 -22.33
CA PHE A 22 40.47 -11.28 -21.32
C PHE A 22 41.90 -11.54 -21.88
N VAL A 23 42.06 -11.61 -23.20
CA VAL A 23 43.31 -12.07 -23.88
C VAL A 23 44.33 -10.95 -24.15
N SER A 24 44.15 -9.71 -23.68
CA SER A 24 45.20 -8.68 -23.85
C SER A 24 45.42 -7.80 -22.60
N PRO A 25 46.68 -7.57 -22.16
CA PRO A 25 46.95 -7.04 -20.82
C PRO A 25 47.03 -5.51 -20.73
N GLN A 26 46.89 -4.75 -21.81
CA GLN A 26 47.40 -3.37 -21.82
C GLN A 26 46.40 -2.22 -21.63
N GLN A 27 45.09 -2.44 -21.51
CA GLN A 27 44.16 -1.36 -21.13
C GLN A 27 42.83 -1.96 -20.67
N ARG A 28 42.60 -2.02 -19.36
CA ARG A 28 41.30 -2.39 -18.79
C ARG A 28 40.69 -1.16 -18.13
N PRO A 29 39.54 -0.62 -18.60
CA PRO A 29 38.80 0.35 -17.82
C PRO A 29 38.31 -0.31 -16.52
N TYR A 30 38.31 0.43 -15.41
CA TYR A 30 37.72 -0.02 -14.15
C TYR A 30 36.20 -0.14 -14.30
N LEU A 31 35.73 -1.29 -14.79
CA LEU A 31 34.32 -1.58 -14.99
C LEU A 31 33.74 -2.22 -13.72
N CYS A 32 32.71 -1.61 -13.14
CA CYS A 32 31.94 -2.18 -12.03
C CYS A 32 30.52 -2.51 -12.52
N CYS A 33 30.13 -3.78 -12.43
CA CYS A 33 28.77 -4.23 -12.76
C CYS A 33 27.96 -4.42 -11.48
N ILE A 34 26.88 -3.65 -11.32
CA ILE A 34 25.97 -3.76 -10.18
C ILE A 34 24.74 -4.57 -10.61
N PHE A 35 24.48 -5.67 -9.91
CA PHE A 35 23.31 -6.51 -10.12
C PHE A 35 22.30 -6.29 -8.99
N VAL A 36 21.07 -5.90 -9.34
CA VAL A 36 19.96 -5.76 -8.39
C VAL A 36 18.99 -6.91 -8.61
N THR A 37 18.77 -7.71 -7.58
CA THR A 37 17.90 -8.90 -7.62
C THR A 37 17.15 -9.05 -6.31
N ARG A 38 15.91 -9.57 -6.39
CA ARG A 38 15.15 -10.05 -5.23
C ARG A 38 15.41 -11.52 -4.91
N CYS A 39 15.97 -12.27 -5.88
CA CYS A 39 16.35 -13.65 -5.67
C CYS A 39 17.73 -13.74 -5.02
N PRO A 40 17.94 -14.66 -4.07
CA PRO A 40 19.25 -14.89 -3.48
C PRO A 40 20.24 -15.42 -4.53
N TRP A 41 21.52 -15.06 -4.37
CA TRP A 41 22.57 -15.29 -5.37
C TRP A 41 22.77 -16.77 -5.74
N TYR A 42 22.54 -17.70 -4.80
CA TYR A 42 22.69 -19.14 -5.05
C TYR A 42 21.82 -19.65 -6.22
N LYS A 43 20.68 -19.00 -6.50
CA LYS A 43 19.80 -19.36 -7.64
C LYS A 43 20.43 -19.06 -9.00
N PHE A 44 21.47 -18.22 -9.04
CA PHE A 44 22.17 -17.80 -10.26
C PHE A 44 23.40 -18.64 -10.57
N HIS A 45 23.79 -19.56 -9.69
CA HIS A 45 24.95 -20.44 -9.95
C HIS A 45 24.71 -21.28 -11.21
N SER A 46 25.70 -21.24 -12.11
CA SER A 46 25.79 -22.06 -13.30
C SER A 46 27.08 -22.87 -13.17
N GLY A 47 26.99 -24.20 -13.18
CA GLY A 47 28.05 -25.10 -12.69
C GLY A 47 29.43 -25.05 -13.38
N THR A 48 29.68 -24.14 -14.32
CA THR A 48 30.92 -24.10 -15.11
C THR A 48 31.91 -23.01 -14.68
N PHE A 49 31.49 -21.86 -14.14
CA PHE A 49 32.37 -20.82 -13.60
C PHE A 49 31.62 -19.99 -12.55
N HIS A 50 32.21 -19.73 -11.39
CA HIS A 50 31.59 -18.94 -10.33
C HIS A 50 32.44 -17.71 -10.01
N MET A 51 32.10 -16.57 -10.62
CA MET A 51 32.53 -15.28 -10.08
C MET A 51 31.63 -14.96 -8.89
N VAL A 52 32.20 -14.92 -7.68
CA VAL A 52 31.47 -14.51 -6.46
C VAL A 52 31.42 -12.98 -6.46
N PRO A 53 30.25 -12.33 -6.67
CA PRO A 53 30.17 -10.89 -6.51
C PRO A 53 30.23 -10.53 -5.02
N PHE A 54 30.41 -9.24 -4.72
CA PHE A 54 30.13 -8.75 -3.38
C PHE A 54 28.62 -8.72 -3.16
N LEU A 55 28.12 -9.50 -2.19
CA LEU A 55 26.69 -9.56 -1.88
C LEU A 55 26.35 -8.51 -0.82
N LEU A 56 25.41 -7.63 -1.15
CA LEU A 56 24.82 -6.68 -0.22
C LEU A 56 23.33 -6.98 -0.10
N SER A 57 22.89 -7.36 1.10
CA SER A 57 21.48 -7.60 1.40
C SER A 57 20.84 -6.32 1.92
N LEU A 58 19.77 -5.88 1.27
CA LEU A 58 18.95 -4.75 1.72
C LEU A 58 17.73 -5.32 2.46
N SER A 59 17.66 -5.11 3.77
CA SER A 59 16.50 -5.48 4.57
C SER A 59 15.35 -4.48 4.37
N SER A 60 14.13 -4.95 4.57
CA SER A 60 12.93 -4.10 4.61
C SER A 60 13.05 -3.01 5.69
N TYR A 61 12.49 -1.84 5.41
CA TYR A 61 12.51 -0.71 6.33
C TYR A 61 11.63 -0.97 7.57
N THR A 62 12.11 -0.52 8.72
CA THR A 62 11.29 -0.42 9.94
C THR A 62 10.29 0.74 9.86
N LYS A 63 9.27 0.76 10.74
CA LYS A 63 8.30 1.87 10.83
C LYS A 63 9.01 3.22 10.95
N ASP A 64 10.00 3.31 11.83
CA ASP A 64 10.73 4.56 12.09
C ASP A 64 11.58 5.00 10.90
N GLN A 65 12.22 4.05 10.20
CA GLN A 65 12.97 4.35 8.98
C GLN A 65 12.04 4.82 7.85
N ALA A 66 10.90 4.15 7.67
CA ALA A 66 9.89 4.55 6.71
C ALA A 66 9.34 5.95 7.04
N GLN A 67 9.09 6.25 8.32
CA GLN A 67 8.68 7.57 8.77
C GLN A 67 9.70 8.64 8.39
N ARG A 68 11.00 8.41 8.67
CA ARG A 68 12.07 9.36 8.32
C ARG A 68 12.17 9.59 6.81
N ILE A 69 12.06 8.52 6.02
CA ILE A 69 12.07 8.62 4.55
C ILE A 69 10.88 9.45 4.08
N LEU A 70 9.67 9.17 4.57
CA LEU A 70 8.48 9.94 4.20
C LEU A 70 8.59 11.41 4.60
N LEU A 71 9.12 11.70 5.79
CA LEU A 71 9.38 13.07 6.25
C LEU A 71 10.41 13.79 5.37
N SER A 72 11.39 13.08 4.81
CA SER A 72 12.40 13.67 3.92
C SER A 72 11.83 14.09 2.55
N ILE A 73 10.66 13.57 2.17
CA ILE A 73 9.99 13.86 0.89
C ILE A 73 8.88 14.92 1.09
N ALA A 74 8.95 15.69 2.18
CA ALA A 74 7.96 16.72 2.45
C ALA A 74 7.89 17.76 1.30
N PRO A 75 6.69 18.09 0.80
CA PRO A 75 6.54 19.11 -0.24
C PRO A 75 6.86 20.50 0.34
N TYR A 76 7.42 21.37 -0.50
CA TYR A 76 7.88 22.71 -0.10
C TYR A 76 6.76 23.64 0.41
N GLU A 77 5.50 23.39 -0.01
CA GLU A 77 4.33 24.17 0.41
C GLU A 77 3.70 23.71 1.73
N ALA A 78 4.08 22.54 2.25
CA ALA A 78 3.44 22.00 3.44
C ALA A 78 4.09 22.49 4.74
N ASP A 79 3.25 22.81 5.73
CA ASP A 79 3.69 23.01 7.10
C ASP A 79 4.31 21.71 7.63
N SER A 80 5.59 21.81 8.04
CA SER A 80 6.39 20.68 8.54
C SER A 80 5.69 19.94 9.67
N LYS A 81 5.02 20.65 10.59
CA LYS A 81 4.29 20.02 11.71
C LYS A 81 3.05 19.26 11.24
N ARG A 82 2.29 19.81 10.31
CA ARG A 82 1.09 19.16 9.76
C ARG A 82 1.47 17.91 8.98
N PHE A 83 2.51 17.98 8.15
CA PHE A 83 2.99 16.84 7.39
C PHE A 83 3.53 15.75 8.31
N ALA A 84 4.25 16.10 9.36
CA ALA A 84 4.73 15.13 10.34
C ALA A 84 3.59 14.39 11.06
N ASN A 85 2.56 15.13 11.50
CA ASN A 85 1.38 14.52 12.11
C ASN A 85 0.60 13.63 11.13
N PHE A 86 0.53 14.02 9.86
CA PHE A 86 -0.09 13.21 8.82
C PHE A 86 0.65 11.88 8.60
N VAL A 87 1.98 11.92 8.48
CA VAL A 87 2.80 10.71 8.31
C VAL A 87 2.67 9.80 9.53
N ASP A 88 2.69 10.35 10.74
CA ASP A 88 2.53 9.59 11.97
C ASP A 88 1.16 8.89 12.04
N LEU A 89 0.08 9.62 11.73
CA LEU A 89 -1.26 9.06 11.67
C LEU A 89 -1.38 7.97 10.60
N LEU A 90 -0.84 8.21 9.41
CA LEU A 90 -0.86 7.26 8.29
C LEU A 90 -0.13 5.96 8.65
N LEU A 91 1.06 6.05 9.24
CA LEU A 91 1.80 4.86 9.64
C LEU A 91 1.14 4.16 10.82
N THR A 92 0.60 4.89 11.80
CA THR A 92 -0.03 4.27 12.97
C THR A 92 -1.31 3.51 12.62
N VAL A 93 -2.09 3.97 11.63
CA VAL A 93 -3.30 3.27 11.18
C VAL A 93 -2.97 2.07 10.28
N ASN A 94 -2.00 2.20 9.37
CA ASN A 94 -1.77 1.20 8.32
C ASN A 94 -0.68 0.17 8.66
N TRP A 95 0.30 0.52 9.50
CA TRP A 95 1.40 -0.40 9.85
C TRP A 95 0.96 -1.73 10.49
N PRO A 96 0.05 -1.78 11.48
CA PRO A 96 -0.35 -3.06 12.08
C PRO A 96 -1.02 -3.99 11.07
N ILE A 97 -1.68 -3.45 10.04
CA ILE A 97 -2.34 -4.23 8.99
C ILE A 97 -1.30 -4.99 8.15
N PHE A 98 -0.13 -4.39 7.94
CA PHE A 98 0.97 -5.04 7.25
C PHE A 98 1.54 -6.20 8.07
N GLU A 99 1.63 -6.04 9.39
CA GLU A 99 2.11 -7.09 10.30
C GLU A 99 1.08 -8.23 10.43
N GLU A 100 -0.20 -7.91 10.55
CA GLU A 100 -1.26 -8.91 10.63
C GLU A 100 -1.36 -9.80 9.40
N ALA A 101 -1.12 -9.26 8.20
CA ALA A 101 -1.12 -10.06 6.97
C ALA A 101 -0.07 -11.19 6.98
N ILE A 102 1.06 -10.95 7.67
CA ILE A 102 2.14 -11.93 7.87
C ILE A 102 1.74 -12.92 8.97
N ILE A 103 1.26 -12.41 10.11
CA ILE A 103 0.88 -13.24 11.27
C ILE A 103 -0.26 -14.20 10.91
N ASN A 104 -1.24 -13.75 10.14
CA ASN A 104 -2.37 -14.55 9.70
C ASN A 104 -2.02 -15.52 8.55
N GLY A 105 -0.77 -15.51 8.06
CA GLY A 105 -0.29 -16.40 7.01
C GLY A 105 -0.92 -16.15 5.63
N VAL A 106 -1.56 -14.99 5.42
CA VAL A 106 -2.16 -14.60 4.13
C VAL A 106 -1.09 -14.33 3.09
N VAL A 107 0.07 -13.82 3.52
CA VAL A 107 1.22 -13.51 2.68
C VAL A 107 2.47 -14.14 3.27
N ALA A 108 3.31 -14.74 2.42
CA ALA A 108 4.61 -15.24 2.86
C ALA A 108 5.53 -14.08 3.25
N PRO A 109 6.37 -14.21 4.29
CA PRO A 109 7.25 -13.13 4.75
C PRO A 109 8.24 -12.65 3.67
N ASP A 110 8.55 -13.49 2.69
CA ASP A 110 9.44 -13.20 1.56
C ASP A 110 8.69 -12.60 0.34
N ASP A 111 7.36 -12.58 0.35
CA ASP A 111 6.54 -12.09 -0.78
C ASP A 111 6.15 -10.61 -0.61
N GLU A 112 7.10 -9.72 -0.86
CA GLU A 112 6.90 -8.26 -0.90
C GLU A 112 5.75 -7.83 -1.83
N TRP A 113 5.53 -8.55 -2.94
CA TRP A 113 4.49 -8.20 -3.90
C TRP A 113 3.10 -8.57 -3.39
N GLY A 114 2.98 -9.73 -2.75
CA GLY A 114 1.78 -10.12 -2.01
C GLY A 114 1.44 -9.10 -0.91
N HIS A 115 2.45 -8.64 -0.17
CA HIS A 115 2.28 -7.62 0.87
C HIS A 115 1.72 -6.33 0.28
N TRP A 116 2.33 -5.82 -0.80
CA TRP A 116 1.86 -4.61 -1.48
C TRP A 116 0.43 -4.78 -2.04
N ARG A 117 0.11 -5.93 -2.65
CA ARG A 117 -1.21 -6.18 -3.24
C ARG A 117 -2.32 -6.19 -2.18
N HIS A 118 -2.03 -6.74 -0.99
CA HIS A 118 -2.95 -6.72 0.15
C HIS A 118 -3.05 -5.31 0.76
N ALA A 119 -1.91 -4.62 0.88
CA ALA A 119 -1.78 -3.27 1.44
C ALA A 119 -2.50 -2.19 0.62
N GLN A 120 -2.35 -2.23 -0.70
CA GLN A 120 -2.76 -1.17 -1.62
C GLN A 120 -4.24 -0.74 -1.46
N PRO A 121 -5.24 -1.64 -1.46
CA PRO A 121 -6.64 -1.23 -1.31
C PRO A 121 -6.93 -0.60 0.05
N ILE A 122 -6.27 -1.10 1.10
CA ILE A 122 -6.45 -0.62 2.48
C ILE A 122 -5.87 0.77 2.63
N LEU A 123 -4.66 0.99 2.09
CA LEU A 123 -4.01 2.29 2.11
C LEU A 123 -4.80 3.33 1.30
N LYS A 124 -5.38 2.93 0.15
CA LYS A 124 -6.25 3.82 -0.63
C LYS A 124 -7.50 4.23 0.15
N ARG A 125 -8.10 3.30 0.90
CA ARG A 125 -9.28 3.55 1.75
C ARG A 125 -8.94 4.38 2.98
N SER A 126 -7.78 4.16 3.60
CA SER A 126 -7.34 4.96 4.74
C SER A 126 -7.01 6.38 4.31
N LEU A 127 -6.40 6.60 3.15
CA LEU A 127 -6.17 7.94 2.60
C LEU A 127 -7.46 8.75 2.37
N SER A 128 -8.54 8.13 1.90
CA SER A 128 -9.81 8.85 1.74
C SER A 128 -10.49 9.20 3.06
N THR A 129 -10.11 8.55 4.17
CA THR A 129 -10.77 8.66 5.48
C THR A 129 -9.89 9.25 6.58
N LEU A 130 -8.58 9.43 6.31
CA LEU A 130 -7.57 9.83 7.30
C LEU A 130 -7.89 11.14 8.00
N TYR A 131 -8.47 12.12 7.28
CA TYR A 131 -8.87 13.41 7.85
C TYR A 131 -10.29 13.43 8.40
N MET A 132 -11.11 12.42 8.12
CA MET A 132 -12.45 12.31 8.72
C MET A 132 -12.41 11.87 10.19
N ARG A 133 -11.21 11.62 10.73
CA ARG A 133 -10.96 11.24 12.14
C ARG A 133 -11.99 10.22 12.64
N LEU A 134 -12.29 9.24 11.79
CA LEU A 134 -13.10 8.08 12.14
C LEU A 134 -12.23 7.22 13.05
N GLN A 135 -12.12 7.61 14.32
CA GLN A 135 -11.63 6.71 15.34
C GLN A 135 -12.54 5.49 15.30
N PRO A 136 -12.01 4.26 15.18
CA PRO A 136 -12.78 3.16 15.70
C PRO A 136 -12.92 3.48 17.19
N LEU A 137 -14.16 3.63 17.65
CA LEU A 137 -14.45 3.86 19.06
C LEU A 137 -13.77 2.72 19.83
N SER A 138 -12.65 3.04 20.47
CA SER A 138 -12.07 2.23 21.52
C SER A 138 -13.02 2.37 22.69
N GLY A 139 -14.06 1.55 22.69
CA GLY A 139 -15.18 1.70 23.59
C GLY A 139 -15.96 0.42 23.82
N VAL A 140 -15.31 -0.75 23.78
CA VAL A 140 -15.76 -1.98 24.46
C VAL A 140 -14.52 -2.78 24.81
N ALA A 141 -13.91 -2.45 25.95
CA ALA A 141 -13.12 -3.40 26.71
C ALA A 141 -14.11 -4.30 27.46
N SER A 142 -14.54 -5.39 26.84
CA SER A 142 -15.11 -6.53 27.55
C SER A 142 -15.07 -7.75 26.64
N ASP A 143 -14.23 -8.70 27.04
CA ASP A 143 -14.33 -10.14 26.82
C ASP A 143 -15.00 -10.62 25.53
N VAL A 144 -14.23 -10.98 24.50
CA VAL A 144 -14.37 -12.26 23.79
C VAL A 144 -13.02 -12.62 23.13
N LYS A 145 -12.63 -13.89 23.28
CA LYS A 145 -11.50 -14.55 22.62
C LYS A 145 -11.40 -14.25 21.12
N GLY A 146 -10.16 -14.09 20.67
CA GLY A 146 -9.69 -13.98 19.30
C GLY A 146 -10.66 -14.36 18.18
N GLU A 147 -11.10 -13.35 17.46
CA GLU A 147 -11.39 -13.40 16.02
C GLU A 147 -11.40 -11.97 15.47
N SER A 148 -10.50 -11.69 14.53
CA SER A 148 -10.53 -10.56 13.58
C SER A 148 -10.73 -9.14 14.15
N LEU A 149 -9.67 -8.56 14.73
CA LEU A 149 -9.55 -7.14 15.12
C LEU A 149 -9.79 -6.13 13.99
N PHE A 150 -9.86 -6.59 12.74
CA PHE A 150 -10.09 -5.77 11.54
C PHE A 150 -11.41 -6.07 10.82
N GLY A 151 -12.20 -7.05 11.26
CA GLY A 151 -13.45 -7.47 10.60
C GLY A 151 -14.61 -6.47 10.73
N GLU A 152 -14.63 -5.65 11.77
CA GLU A 152 -15.76 -4.74 12.05
C GLU A 152 -15.47 -3.24 11.81
N ARG A 153 -14.23 -2.87 11.47
CA ARG A 153 -13.73 -1.50 11.75
C ARG A 153 -13.57 -0.58 10.54
N PHE A 154 -14.49 -0.65 9.58
CA PHE A 154 -14.65 0.40 8.56
C PHE A 154 -16.09 0.51 8.04
N ASN A 155 -17.09 0.28 8.91
CA ASN A 155 -18.50 0.49 8.57
C ASN A 155 -18.82 2.00 8.51
N PHE A 156 -18.35 2.66 7.45
CA PHE A 156 -18.79 4.00 7.01
C PHE A 156 -20.31 4.01 6.72
N GLN A 157 -20.92 2.84 6.51
CA GLN A 157 -22.35 2.70 6.24
C GLN A 157 -23.23 2.81 7.49
N THR A 158 -22.73 2.54 8.70
CA THR A 158 -23.58 2.64 9.91
C THR A 158 -23.84 4.07 10.33
N SER A 159 -23.00 5.03 9.94
CA SER A 159 -23.16 6.45 10.28
C SER A 159 -24.28 7.15 9.51
N LEU A 160 -24.83 6.52 8.46
CA LEU A 160 -25.95 7.05 7.67
C LEU A 160 -27.29 6.43 8.02
N ASN A 161 -27.32 5.45 8.94
CA ASN A 161 -28.56 4.87 9.44
C ASN A 161 -29.16 5.82 10.48
N LEU A 162 -29.84 6.85 9.99
CA LEU A 162 -30.58 7.80 10.80
C LEU A 162 -31.97 7.24 11.04
N GLU A 163 -32.25 6.79 12.26
CA GLU A 163 -33.59 6.33 12.62
C GLU A 163 -34.51 7.53 12.86
N LEU A 164 -35.35 7.84 11.88
CA LEU A 164 -36.35 8.91 11.99
C LEU A 164 -37.75 8.35 12.29
N PRO A 165 -38.59 9.09 13.05
CA PRO A 165 -40.03 8.81 13.16
C PRO A 165 -40.71 8.81 11.78
N TYR A 166 -41.85 8.12 11.66
CA TYR A 166 -42.55 7.89 10.39
C TYR A 166 -42.77 9.19 9.59
N TYR A 167 -43.46 10.18 10.16
CA TYR A 167 -43.75 11.45 9.47
C TYR A 167 -42.50 12.29 9.19
N SER A 168 -41.48 12.22 10.04
CA SER A 168 -40.20 12.93 9.82
C SER A 168 -39.49 12.44 8.57
N ARG A 169 -39.60 11.14 8.22
CA ARG A 169 -39.06 10.62 6.95
C ARG A 169 -39.75 11.24 5.75
N PHE A 170 -41.09 11.31 5.77
CA PHE A 170 -41.85 11.92 4.68
C PHE A 170 -41.60 13.42 4.55
N LEU A 171 -41.51 14.14 5.67
CA LEU A 171 -41.23 15.58 5.67
C LEU A 171 -39.82 15.86 5.13
N LEU A 172 -38.83 15.07 5.54
CA LEU A 172 -37.45 15.19 5.03
C LEU A 172 -37.41 14.96 3.52
N ILE A 173 -38.04 13.89 3.02
CA ILE A 173 -38.11 13.58 1.58
C ILE A 173 -38.87 14.68 0.82
N ALA A 174 -39.99 15.16 1.36
CA ALA A 174 -40.76 16.24 0.75
C ALA A 174 -39.96 17.56 0.68
N SER A 175 -39.23 17.89 1.74
CA SER A 175 -38.35 19.08 1.77
C SER A 175 -37.20 18.97 0.76
N TYR A 176 -36.64 17.76 0.58
CA TYR A 176 -35.62 17.50 -0.43
C TYR A 176 -36.19 17.65 -1.84
N LEU A 177 -37.35 17.06 -2.12
CA LEU A 177 -38.01 17.19 -3.42
C LEU A 177 -38.38 18.65 -3.74
N ALA A 178 -38.89 19.39 -2.76
CA ALA A 178 -39.21 20.81 -2.91
C ALA A 178 -37.96 21.68 -3.11
N SER A 179 -36.82 21.31 -2.53
CA SER A 179 -35.56 22.04 -2.71
C SER A 179 -34.87 21.72 -4.04
N TYR A 180 -34.98 20.48 -4.52
CA TYR A 180 -34.28 20.03 -5.73
C TYR A 180 -35.07 20.34 -6.99
N ASN A 181 -36.41 20.27 -6.94
CA ASN A 181 -37.24 20.45 -8.12
C ASN A 181 -37.60 21.93 -8.34
N PRO A 182 -37.60 22.41 -9.59
CA PRO A 182 -38.12 23.73 -9.91
C PRO A 182 -39.65 23.76 -9.77
N ARG A 183 -40.18 24.89 -9.29
CA ARG A 183 -41.63 25.08 -9.00
C ARG A 183 -42.56 24.77 -10.18
N SER A 184 -42.10 24.91 -11.43
CA SER A 184 -42.89 24.58 -12.62
C SER A 184 -43.14 23.08 -12.80
N ALA A 185 -42.32 22.23 -12.18
CA ALA A 185 -42.43 20.78 -12.28
C ALA A 185 -43.38 20.17 -11.24
N ASP A 186 -43.73 20.90 -10.18
CA ASP A 186 -44.61 20.41 -9.10
C ASP A 186 -45.97 19.97 -9.64
N LYS A 187 -46.55 20.75 -10.57
CA LYS A 187 -47.82 20.40 -11.21
C LYS A 187 -47.76 19.05 -11.92
N LYS A 188 -46.69 18.82 -12.68
CA LYS A 188 -46.51 17.58 -13.44
C LYS A 188 -46.30 16.36 -12.52
N PHE A 189 -45.64 16.53 -11.38
CA PHE A 189 -45.28 15.42 -10.49
C PHE A 189 -46.34 15.10 -9.44
N PHE A 190 -47.09 16.10 -8.97
CA PHE A 190 -48.00 15.94 -7.82
C PHE A 190 -49.47 16.21 -8.14
N GLU A 191 -49.81 16.82 -9.28
CA GLU A 191 -51.20 16.84 -9.71
C GLU A 191 -51.56 15.46 -10.26
N LYS A 192 -52.57 14.85 -9.65
CA LYS A 192 -53.13 13.59 -10.08
C LYS A 192 -53.90 13.85 -11.38
N VAL A 193 -53.51 13.18 -12.46
CA VAL A 193 -54.30 13.12 -13.71
C VAL A 193 -55.62 12.39 -13.46
#